data_AF-A0A430M5C6-F1
#
_entry.id   AF-A0A430M5C6-F1
#
_cell.length_a   1.000
_cell.length_b   1.000
_cell.length_c   1.000
_cell.angle_alpha   90.00
_cell.angle_beta   90.00
_cell.angle_gamma   90.00
#
_symmetry.space_group_name_H-M   'P 1'
#
loop_
_entity.id
_entity.type
_entity.pdbx_description
1 polymer ?
#
loop_
_entity_poly.entity_id
_entity_poly.type
_entity_poly.pdbx_seq_one_letter_code
_entity_poly.pdbx_strand_id
1 'polypeptide(L)'
;MGYSSDRLPRVGEIPDRPSMFIMGGFTGHGMPQVFLCARGMADVVLGNKEFNDAGIPRLFQESKERLSDSRNRILELYQEPLEDFQSKL
;
A
#
# COMPACT_ATOMS: atom_id res chain seq x y z
N MET A 1 8.56 -9.12 5.57
CA MET A 1 7.18 -8.82 5.11
C MET A 1 6.77 -7.48 5.69
N GLY A 2 6.19 -6.60 4.88
CA GLY A 2 5.53 -5.39 5.38
C GLY A 2 4.02 -5.52 5.17
N TYR A 3 3.23 -5.35 6.22
CA TYR A 3 1.78 -5.36 6.16
C TYR A 3 1.25 -3.95 5.96
N SER A 4 0.13 -3.82 5.25
CA SER A 4 -0.66 -2.59 5.19
C SER A 4 -2.05 -2.82 5.79
N SER A 5 -2.68 -1.75 6.27
CA SER A 5 -4.01 -1.77 6.86
C SER A 5 -5.13 -2.10 5.87
N ASP A 6 -4.84 -2.05 4.56
CA ASP A 6 -5.79 -2.23 3.46
C ASP A 6 -5.41 -3.36 2.49
N ARG A 7 -4.38 -4.17 2.80
CA ARG A 7 -3.79 -5.24 1.94
C ARG A 7 -3.14 -4.75 0.64
N LEU A 8 -3.10 -3.44 0.38
CA LEU A 8 -2.51 -2.90 -0.82
C LEU A 8 -1.11 -2.35 -0.54
N PRO A 9 -0.17 -2.48 -1.49
CA PRO A 9 1.07 -1.72 -1.45
C PRO A 9 0.84 -0.21 -1.29
N ARG A 10 1.83 0.44 -0.71
CA ARG A 10 1.90 1.88 -0.46
C ARG A 10 3.11 2.38 -1.24
N VAL A 11 2.89 3.10 -2.34
CA VAL A 11 3.93 3.46 -3.30
C VAL A 11 3.74 4.92 -3.74
N GLY A 12 4.82 5.71 -3.77
CA GLY A 12 4.77 7.09 -4.25
C GLY A 12 5.38 8.09 -3.27
N GLU A 13 5.23 9.38 -3.59
CA GLU A 13 5.62 10.47 -2.69
C GLU A 13 4.69 10.50 -1.47
N ILE A 14 5.24 10.83 -0.30
CA ILE A 14 4.46 11.01 0.91
C ILE A 14 3.76 12.39 0.83
N PRO A 15 2.42 12.42 0.90
CA PRO A 15 1.68 13.68 0.95
C PRO A 15 2.20 14.60 2.06
N ASP A 16 2.30 15.90 1.77
CA ASP A 16 2.78 16.94 2.69
C ASP A 16 4.25 16.75 3.15
N ARG A 17 5.04 15.86 2.53
CA ARG A 17 6.48 15.67 2.80
C ARG A 17 7.30 15.58 1.51
N PRO A 18 7.67 16.73 0.92
CA PRO A 18 8.39 16.78 -0.35
C PRO A 18 9.68 15.95 -0.32
N SER A 19 10.00 15.28 -1.44
CA SER A 19 11.22 14.46 -1.59
C SER A 19 11.30 13.24 -0.66
N MET A 20 10.22 12.88 0.04
CA MET A 20 10.11 11.66 0.82
C MET A 20 9.19 10.68 0.09
N PHE A 21 9.67 9.46 -0.13
CA PHE A 21 8.93 8.44 -0.88
C PHE A 21 8.73 7.17 -0.04
N ILE A 22 7.66 6.45 -0.33
CA ILE A 22 7.38 5.12 0.22
C ILE A 22 7.27 4.10 -0.91
N MET A 23 7.74 2.89 -0.62
CA MET A 23 7.48 1.69 -1.41
C MET A 23 7.47 0.50 -0.46
N GLY A 24 6.30 0.12 0.01
CA GLY A 24 6.16 -0.92 1.03
C GLY A 24 4.76 -1.49 1.14
N GLY A 25 4.52 -2.29 2.18
CA GLY A 25 3.18 -2.84 2.45
C GLY A 25 2.73 -3.95 1.50
N PHE A 26 3.65 -4.64 0.82
CA PHE A 26 3.30 -5.68 -0.17
C PHE A 26 2.71 -6.99 0.39
N THR A 27 2.33 -7.04 1.67
CA THR A 27 1.39 -7.99 2.31
C THR A 27 1.46 -9.46 1.82
N GLY A 28 2.61 -10.10 2.02
CA GLY A 28 2.77 -11.56 1.84
C GLY A 28 2.84 -12.08 0.39
N HIS A 29 2.52 -11.26 -0.61
CA HIS A 29 2.51 -11.63 -2.03
C HIS A 29 3.31 -10.63 -2.89
N GLY A 30 4.25 -9.94 -2.27
CA GLY A 30 4.95 -8.81 -2.87
C GLY A 30 6.04 -9.14 -3.86
N MET A 31 6.61 -10.34 -3.81
CA MET A 31 7.77 -10.69 -4.64
C MET A 31 7.52 -10.52 -6.16
N PRO A 32 6.36 -10.92 -6.72
CA PRO A 32 6.07 -10.66 -8.12
C PRO A 32 5.81 -9.18 -8.43
N GLN A 33 5.36 -8.40 -7.45
CA GLN A 33 4.92 -7.01 -7.65
C GLN A 33 6.07 -6.00 -7.50
N VAL A 34 7.02 -6.28 -6.60
CA VAL A 34 8.04 -5.31 -6.17
C VAL A 34 9.01 -4.94 -7.29
N PHE A 35 9.39 -5.87 -8.18
CA PHE A 35 10.37 -5.58 -9.24
C PHE A 35 9.89 -4.52 -10.24
N LEU A 36 8.66 -4.68 -10.75
CA LEU A 36 8.10 -3.71 -11.70
C LEU A 36 7.69 -2.41 -11.01
N CYS A 37 7.20 -2.47 -9.77
CA CYS A 37 6.95 -1.27 -8.96
C CYS A 37 8.25 -0.48 -8.74
N ALA A 38 9.35 -1.16 -8.40
CA ALA A 38 10.66 -0.55 -8.19
C ALA A 38 11.18 0.14 -9.45
N ARG A 39 11.06 -0.51 -10.61
CA ARG A 39 11.40 0.09 -11.90
C ARG A 39 10.58 1.36 -12.16
N GLY A 40 9.26 1.31 -11.99
CA GLY A 40 8.40 2.48 -12.20
C GLY A 40 8.72 3.61 -11.22
N MET A 41 8.96 3.28 -9.94
CA MET A 41 9.26 4.29 -8.94
C MET A 41 10.63 4.93 -9.16
N ALA A 42 11.61 4.22 -9.71
CA ALA A 42 12.87 4.82 -10.11
C ALA A 42 12.66 5.93 -11.16
N ASP A 43 11.78 5.72 -12.14
CA ASP A 43 11.41 6.77 -13.11
C ASP A 43 10.73 7.96 -12.42
N VAL A 44 9.86 7.72 -11.44
CA VAL A 44 9.16 8.77 -10.67
C VAL A 44 10.15 9.59 -9.82
N VAL A 45 11.02 8.92 -9.05
CA VAL A 45 11.99 9.59 -8.17
C VAL A 45 13.00 10.42 -8.96
N LEU A 46 13.39 9.97 -10.16
CA LEU A 46 14.29 10.72 -11.04
C LEU A 46 13.58 11.85 -11.80
N GLY A 47 12.25 11.97 -11.70
CA GLY A 47 11.46 12.95 -12.46
C GLY A 47 11.34 12.62 -13.96
N ASN A 48 11.62 11.39 -14.37
CA ASN A 48 11.52 10.96 -15.77
C ASN A 48 10.05 10.77 -16.20
N LYS A 49 9.17 10.39 -15.26
CA LYS A 49 7.75 10.14 -15.51
C LYS A 49 6.90 10.53 -14.31
N GLU A 50 5.67 10.95 -14.60
CA GLU A 50 4.61 11.03 -13.59
C GLU A 50 4.22 9.64 -13.09
N PHE A 51 3.69 9.55 -11.87
CA PHE A 51 3.30 8.27 -11.25
C PHE A 51 2.33 7.46 -12.13
N ASN A 52 1.36 8.13 -12.76
CA ASN A 52 0.35 7.49 -13.61
C ASN A 52 0.93 6.87 -14.88
N ASP A 53 2.08 7.34 -15.35
CA ASP A 53 2.77 6.87 -16.55
C ASP A 53 3.91 5.89 -16.23
N ALA A 54 4.21 5.69 -14.95
CA ALA A 54 5.32 4.85 -14.48
C ALA A 54 5.03 3.34 -14.53
N GLY A 55 3.83 2.93 -14.99
CA GLY A 55 3.42 1.52 -15.05
C GLY A 55 3.14 0.88 -13.68
N ILE A 56 2.99 1.70 -12.64
CA ILE A 56 2.61 1.26 -11.30
C ILE A 56 1.07 1.25 -11.22
N PRO A 57 0.43 0.20 -10.68
CA PRO A 57 -1.02 0.21 -10.47
C PRO A 57 -1.45 1.43 -9.66
N ARG A 58 -2.39 2.23 -10.19
CA ARG A 58 -2.89 3.46 -9.54
C ARG A 58 -3.36 3.24 -8.11
N LEU A 59 -3.93 2.07 -7.80
CA LEU A 59 -4.38 1.70 -6.46
C LEU A 59 -3.24 1.64 -5.42
N PHE A 60 -1.99 1.51 -5.85
CA PHE A 60 -0.85 1.49 -4.96
C PHE A 60 -0.38 2.89 -4.59
N GLN A 61 -0.80 3.91 -5.34
CA GLN A 61 -0.42 5.28 -5.09
C GLN A 61 -0.77 5.67 -3.65
N GLU A 62 0.21 6.25 -2.96
CA GLU A 62 -0.03 6.86 -1.67
C GLU A 62 -0.85 8.12 -1.84
N SER A 63 -1.77 8.36 -0.92
CA SER A 63 -2.60 9.57 -0.93
C SER A 63 -2.84 10.06 0.50
N LYS A 64 -3.28 11.30 0.63
CA LYS A 64 -3.56 11.89 1.94
C LYS A 64 -4.67 11.12 2.66
N GLU A 65 -5.68 10.69 1.91
CA GLU A 65 -6.80 9.90 2.39
C GLU A 65 -6.36 8.52 2.86
N ARG A 66 -5.47 7.84 2.12
CA ARG A 66 -4.93 6.53 2.55
C ARG A 66 -4.01 6.66 3.76
N LEU A 67 -3.26 7.75 3.85
CA LEU A 67 -2.37 8.01 4.97
C LEU A 67 -3.13 8.35 6.25
N SER A 68 -4.28 9.03 6.14
CA SER A 68 -5.11 9.43 7.29
C SER A 68 -6.18 8.39 7.68
N ASP A 69 -6.43 7.37 6.86
CA ASP A 69 -7.40 6.31 7.18
C ASP A 69 -6.90 5.48 8.39
N SER A 70 -7.55 5.67 9.54
CA SER A 70 -7.24 4.97 10.78
C SER A 70 -7.77 3.54 10.83
N ARG A 71 -8.60 3.15 9.85
CA ARG A 71 -9.19 1.82 9.80
C ARG A 71 -8.14 0.77 9.49
N ASN A 72 -8.39 -0.42 10.03
CA ASN A 72 -7.65 -1.61 9.68
C ASN A 72 -8.61 -2.61 9.05
N ARG A 73 -8.68 -2.57 7.71
CA ARG A 73 -9.55 -3.45 6.92
C ARG A 73 -9.20 -4.91 7.11
N ILE A 74 -7.96 -5.24 7.50
CA ILE A 74 -7.61 -6.62 7.88
C ILE A 74 -8.44 -7.04 9.08
N LEU A 75 -8.44 -6.25 10.15
CA LEU A 75 -9.11 -6.60 11.40
C LEU A 75 -10.64 -6.58 11.22
N GLU A 76 -11.16 -5.62 10.46
CA GLU A 76 -12.58 -5.55 10.11
C GLU A 76 -13.08 -6.85 9.44
N LEU A 77 -12.28 -7.42 8.53
CA LEU A 77 -12.62 -8.69 7.86
C LEU A 77 -12.67 -9.89 8.81
N TYR A 78 -12.01 -9.82 9.97
CA TYR A 78 -11.97 -10.91 10.94
C TYR A 78 -12.92 -10.70 12.11
N GLN A 79 -13.62 -9.57 12.20
CA GLN A 79 -14.47 -9.27 13.35
C GLN A 79 -15.60 -10.29 13.53
N GLU A 80 -16.46 -10.48 12.51
CA GLU A 80 -17.54 -11.47 12.59
C GLU A 80 -17.04 -12.92 12.80
N PRO A 81 -16.01 -13.41 12.07
CA PRO A 81 -15.44 -14.73 12.34
C PRO A 81 -14.93 -14.92 13.77
N LEU A 82 -14.32 -13.88 14.35
CA LEU A 82 -13.81 -13.93 15.72
C LEU A 82 -14.95 -13.98 16.74
N GLU A 83 -16.00 -13.18 16.53
CA GLU A 83 -17.20 -13.19 17.38
C GLU A 83 -17.92 -14.54 17.32
N ASP A 84 -18.10 -15.12 16.12
CA ASP A 84 -18.68 -16.46 15.94
C ASP A 84 -17.83 -17.53 16.64
N PHE A 85 -16.52 -17.50 16.47
CA PHE A 85 -15.61 -18.43 17.15
C PHE A 85 -15.72 -18.34 18.67
N GLN A 86 -15.74 -17.11 19.22
CA GLN A 86 -15.86 -16.88 20.67
C GLN A 86 -17.20 -17.33 21.24
N SER A 87 -18.29 -17.24 20.47
CA SER A 87 -19.61 -17.70 20.90
C SER A 87 -19.73 -19.23 21.08
N LYS A 88 -18.78 -19.97 20.50
CA LYS A 88 -18.71 -21.44 20.51
C LYS A 88 -17.75 -22.01 21.56
N LEU A 89 -17.03 -21.15 22.28
CA LEU A 89 -16.16 -21.50 23.41
C LEU A 89 -16.95 -21.48 24.72
#